data_AF-A0A5M4FFE4-F1
#
_entry.id   AF-A0A5M4FFE4-F1
#
_cell.length_a   1.000
_cell.length_b   1.000
_cell.length_c   1.000
_cell.angle_alpha   90.00
_cell.angle_beta   90.00
_cell.angle_gamma   90.00
#
_symmetry.space_group_name_H-M   'P 1'
#
loop_
_entity.id
_entity.type
_entity.pdbx_description
1 polymer ?
#
loop_
_entity_poly.entity_id
_entity_poly.type
_entity_poly.pdbx_seq_one_letter_code
_entity_poly.pdbx_strand_id
1 'polypeptide(L)'
;MTVAPAPTLDELRARVDQMQGRPAAQPVATHPAFAGLLQLQTGSSYAVDSASLAMALMAGPSADGAWCGVVGSAEFGLEAAAAAGVELRRTILVPDPGEAWLEVTAALIDVLGVVVVAAPAEISGKDVSRISARLRQRGAVLITYGDWPRCDARLSLRDAEWVGLGRGHGHLQGRRVTVEVQRGTAPVRTGQLWLPDRAQVIRRAEQEPTQLRSVS
;
A
#
# COMPACT_ATOMS: atom_id res chain seq x y z
N MET A 1 -13.58 2.35 58.26
CA MET A 1 -13.23 2.89 56.93
C MET A 1 -11.84 2.39 56.59
N THR A 2 -11.74 1.35 55.76
CA THR A 2 -10.45 0.74 55.37
C THR A 2 -10.00 1.42 54.08
N VAL A 3 -8.89 2.15 54.13
CA VAL A 3 -8.28 2.78 52.96
C VAL A 3 -7.63 1.69 52.11
N ALA A 4 -8.00 1.59 50.83
CA ALA A 4 -7.39 0.63 49.92
C ALA A 4 -5.89 0.94 49.75
N PRO A 5 -5.01 -0.07 49.71
CA PRO A 5 -3.58 0.14 49.56
C PRO A 5 -3.25 0.84 48.24
N ALA A 6 -2.22 1.68 48.25
CA ALA A 6 -1.73 2.33 47.04
C ALA A 6 -1.25 1.28 46.03
N PRO A 7 -1.57 1.42 44.73
CA PRO A 7 -1.22 0.44 43.72
C PRO A 7 0.31 0.29 43.64
N THR A 8 0.76 -0.94 43.45
CA THR A 8 2.18 -1.26 43.31
C THR A 8 2.74 -0.73 41.99
N LEU A 9 4.04 -0.47 41.94
CA LEU A 9 4.71 0.05 40.74
C LEU A 9 4.52 -0.89 39.53
N ASP A 10 4.39 -2.19 39.76
CA ASP A 10 4.15 -3.19 38.72
C ASP A 10 2.71 -3.15 38.20
N GLU A 11 1.72 -2.87 39.06
CA GLU A 11 0.35 -2.61 38.64
C GLU A 11 0.25 -1.32 37.83
N LEU A 12 0.98 -0.28 38.22
CA LEU A 12 1.04 0.98 37.46
C LEU A 12 1.72 0.76 36.10
N ARG A 13 2.80 -0.02 36.03
CA ARG A 13 3.47 -0.39 34.76
C ARG A 13 2.56 -1.22 33.86
N ALA A 14 1.91 -2.25 34.40
CA ALA A 14 0.95 -3.07 33.64
C ALA A 14 -0.24 -2.25 33.13
N ARG A 15 -0.69 -1.24 33.89
CA ARG A 15 -1.77 -0.34 33.51
C ARG A 15 -1.34 0.67 32.45
N VAL A 16 -0.08 1.14 32.51
CA VAL A 16 0.54 1.94 31.45
C VAL A 16 0.70 1.11 30.18
N ASP A 17 1.15 -0.15 30.26
CA ASP A 17 1.26 -1.05 29.11
C ASP A 17 -0.12 -1.38 28.49
N GLN A 18 -1.15 -1.56 29.32
CA GLN A 18 -2.55 -1.72 28.87
C GLN A 18 -3.10 -0.43 28.23
N MET A 19 -2.80 0.75 28.78
CA MET A 19 -3.18 2.04 28.19
C MET A 19 -2.37 2.37 26.93
N GLN A 20 -1.15 1.85 26.80
CA GLN A 20 -0.28 1.94 25.63
C GLN A 20 -0.54 0.82 24.62
N GLY A 21 -1.46 -0.09 24.91
CA GLY A 21 -1.89 -1.16 24.02
C GLY A 21 -2.47 -0.60 22.74
N ARG A 22 -1.61 -0.40 21.73
CA ARG A 22 -2.04 -0.19 20.35
C ARG A 22 -3.08 -1.27 20.02
N PRO A 23 -4.21 -0.95 19.40
CA PRO A 23 -4.97 -1.97 18.70
C PRO A 23 -3.97 -2.74 17.83
N ALA A 24 -3.87 -4.06 18.03
CA ALA A 24 -2.94 -4.87 17.26
C ALA A 24 -3.22 -4.61 15.78
N ALA A 25 -2.17 -4.34 15.00
CA ALA A 25 -2.33 -4.12 13.57
C ALA A 25 -3.04 -5.32 12.96
N GLN A 26 -4.18 -5.08 12.32
CA GLN A 26 -5.02 -6.12 11.74
C GLN A 26 -4.71 -6.26 10.26
N PRO A 27 -4.65 -7.49 9.73
CA PRO A 27 -4.54 -7.69 8.30
C PRO A 27 -5.70 -7.05 7.55
N VAL A 28 -5.37 -6.28 6.51
CA VAL A 28 -6.33 -5.76 5.54
C VAL A 28 -6.28 -6.64 4.30
N ALA A 29 -7.44 -6.95 3.71
CA ALA A 29 -7.53 -7.72 2.46
C ALA A 29 -6.52 -7.19 1.44
N THR A 30 -5.63 -8.05 0.95
CA THR A 30 -4.56 -7.68 0.02
C THR A 30 -4.71 -8.52 -1.23
N HIS A 31 -4.48 -7.92 -2.41
CA HIS A 31 -4.66 -8.62 -3.67
C HIS A 31 -3.83 -9.94 -3.69
N PRO A 32 -4.41 -11.10 -4.07
CA PRO A 32 -3.75 -12.41 -3.96
C PRO A 32 -2.40 -12.52 -4.65
N ALA A 33 -2.16 -11.71 -5.69
CA ALA A 33 -0.86 -11.61 -6.35
C ALA A 33 0.30 -11.30 -5.37
N PHE A 34 0.04 -10.56 -4.28
CA PHE A 34 1.05 -10.23 -3.26
C PHE A 34 1.18 -11.29 -2.15
N ALA A 35 0.48 -12.41 -2.21
CA ALA A 35 0.53 -13.44 -1.17
C ALA A 35 1.98 -13.90 -0.88
N GLY A 36 2.36 -13.88 0.40
CA GLY A 36 3.72 -14.20 0.87
C GLY A 36 4.77 -13.11 0.62
N LEU A 37 4.44 -12.06 -0.14
CA LEU A 37 5.30 -10.90 -0.41
C LEU A 37 4.92 -9.72 0.50
N LEU A 38 3.63 -9.37 0.54
CA LEU A 38 3.08 -8.29 1.37
C LEU A 38 1.69 -8.67 1.91
N GLN A 39 1.40 -8.21 3.13
CA GLN A 39 0.05 -8.12 3.68
C GLN A 39 -0.13 -6.71 4.22
N LEU A 40 -1.14 -5.99 3.73
CA LEU A 40 -1.51 -4.67 4.25
C LEU A 40 -1.99 -4.80 5.69
N GLN A 41 -1.70 -3.79 6.50
CA GLN A 41 -2.02 -3.74 7.92
C GLN A 41 -2.72 -2.43 8.26
N THR A 42 -3.76 -2.48 9.09
CA THR A 42 -4.44 -1.28 9.58
C THR A 42 -3.47 -0.36 10.30
N GLY A 43 -3.55 0.94 10.03
CA GLY A 43 -2.70 1.93 10.68
C GLY A 43 -1.26 2.01 10.16
N SER A 44 -0.97 1.35 9.03
CA SER A 44 0.33 1.35 8.36
C SER A 44 0.34 2.23 7.09
N SER A 45 1.55 2.53 6.63
CA SER A 45 1.86 3.32 5.45
C SER A 45 2.80 2.57 4.51
N TYR A 46 2.52 2.62 3.22
CA TYR A 46 3.25 1.91 2.18
C TYR A 46 3.66 2.88 1.07
N ALA A 47 4.96 2.99 0.80
CA ALA A 47 5.45 3.81 -0.31
C ALA A 47 5.54 2.97 -1.58
N VAL A 48 5.05 3.49 -2.71
CA VAL A 48 5.15 2.85 -4.02
C VAL A 48 5.84 3.78 -5.02
N ASP A 49 6.59 3.22 -5.95
CA ASP A 49 7.24 3.99 -7.03
C ASP A 49 6.38 4.14 -8.30
N SER A 50 5.18 3.55 -8.33
CA SER A 50 4.39 3.50 -9.56
C SER A 50 2.88 3.49 -9.36
N ALA A 51 2.21 4.25 -10.24
CA ALA A 51 1.05 3.86 -11.03
C ALA A 51 0.27 2.63 -10.55
N SER A 52 0.67 1.56 -11.22
CA SER A 52 0.08 0.24 -11.16
C SER A 52 0.24 -0.42 -9.80
N LEU A 53 1.28 -0.12 -9.02
CA LEU A 53 1.42 -0.69 -7.68
C LEU A 53 0.38 -0.10 -6.71
N ALA A 54 0.15 1.21 -6.73
CA ALA A 54 -0.89 1.80 -5.88
C ALA A 54 -2.26 1.20 -6.21
N MET A 55 -2.62 1.13 -7.49
CA MET A 55 -3.88 0.52 -7.95
C MET A 55 -3.98 -0.96 -7.52
N ALA A 56 -2.91 -1.73 -7.67
CA ALA A 56 -2.87 -3.14 -7.26
C ALA A 56 -3.04 -3.32 -5.74
N LEU A 57 -2.49 -2.41 -4.93
CA LEU A 57 -2.66 -2.42 -3.47
C LEU A 57 -4.06 -1.95 -3.04
N MET A 58 -4.71 -1.08 -3.81
CA MET A 58 -6.10 -0.66 -3.57
C MET A 58 -7.12 -1.75 -3.92
N ALA A 59 -6.81 -2.61 -4.90
CA ALA A 59 -7.75 -3.60 -5.43
C ALA A 59 -8.30 -4.53 -4.34
N GLY A 60 -7.42 -5.16 -3.56
CA GLY A 60 -7.81 -6.09 -2.49
C GLY A 60 -8.77 -5.48 -1.46
N PRO A 61 -8.41 -4.37 -0.78
CA PRO A 61 -9.28 -3.72 0.19
C PRO A 61 -10.61 -3.25 -0.40
N SER A 62 -10.59 -2.66 -1.60
CA SER A 62 -11.82 -2.14 -2.22
C SER A 62 -12.81 -3.26 -2.60
N ALA A 63 -12.30 -4.38 -3.11
CA ALA A 63 -13.10 -5.57 -3.41
C ALA A 63 -13.68 -6.21 -2.14
N ASP A 64 -12.99 -6.12 -1.02
CA ASP A 64 -13.46 -6.56 0.31
C ASP A 64 -14.43 -5.53 0.96
N GLY A 65 -14.73 -4.44 0.26
CA GLY A 65 -15.72 -3.45 0.66
C GLY A 65 -15.16 -2.23 1.39
N ALA A 66 -13.85 -2.06 1.52
CA ALA A 66 -13.29 -0.81 2.00
C ALA A 66 -13.58 0.33 1.02
N TRP A 67 -13.90 1.52 1.54
CA TRP A 67 -13.81 2.73 0.73
C TRP A 67 -12.35 3.15 0.58
N CYS A 68 -11.99 3.55 -0.64
CA CYS A 68 -10.67 4.02 -1.01
C CYS A 68 -10.71 5.49 -1.42
N GLY A 69 -9.66 6.24 -1.09
CA GLY A 69 -9.49 7.63 -1.51
C GLY A 69 -8.20 7.81 -2.31
N VAL A 70 -8.19 8.69 -3.30
CA VAL A 70 -6.98 9.10 -4.02
C VAL A 70 -6.87 10.62 -3.97
N VAL A 71 -5.74 11.13 -3.50
CA VAL A 71 -5.49 12.54 -3.25
C VAL A 71 -4.26 13.02 -4.03
N GLY A 72 -4.39 14.11 -4.78
CA GLY A 72 -3.27 14.78 -5.45
C GLY A 72 -2.77 14.10 -6.72
N SER A 73 -3.50 13.13 -7.27
CA SER A 73 -3.11 12.43 -8.49
C SER A 73 -4.06 12.81 -9.63
N ALA A 74 -3.75 13.91 -10.33
CA ALA A 74 -4.53 14.40 -11.46
C ALA A 74 -4.57 13.40 -12.64
N GLU A 75 -3.51 12.61 -12.80
CA GLU A 75 -3.36 11.61 -13.87
C GLU A 75 -3.80 10.20 -13.43
N PHE A 76 -4.55 10.07 -12.34
CA PHE A 76 -5.02 8.76 -11.88
C PHE A 76 -6.02 8.15 -12.88
N GLY A 77 -5.56 7.19 -13.68
CA GLY A 77 -6.38 6.52 -14.69
C GLY A 77 -7.45 5.62 -14.08
N LEU A 78 -8.71 6.07 -14.06
CA LEU A 78 -9.84 5.30 -13.51
C LEU A 78 -10.07 3.99 -14.25
N GLU A 79 -9.96 3.96 -15.59
CA GLU A 79 -10.10 2.73 -16.37
C GLU A 79 -8.99 1.73 -16.02
N ALA A 80 -7.76 2.20 -15.87
CA ALA A 80 -6.63 1.37 -15.46
C ALA A 80 -6.80 0.84 -14.03
N ALA A 81 -7.35 1.65 -13.12
CA ALA A 81 -7.69 1.23 -11.76
C ALA A 81 -8.78 0.16 -11.77
N ALA A 82 -9.83 0.32 -12.57
CA ALA A 82 -10.88 -0.68 -12.72
C ALA A 82 -10.30 -2.01 -13.27
N ALA A 83 -9.46 -1.94 -14.30
CA ALA A 83 -8.77 -3.10 -14.86
C ALA A 83 -7.83 -3.78 -13.84
N ALA A 84 -7.18 -3.00 -12.96
CA ALA A 84 -6.39 -3.51 -11.85
C ALA A 84 -7.22 -4.15 -10.72
N GLY A 85 -8.56 -4.08 -10.79
CA GLY A 85 -9.48 -4.66 -9.80
C GLY A 85 -9.92 -3.71 -8.70
N VAL A 86 -9.75 -2.39 -8.88
CA VAL A 86 -10.26 -1.38 -7.93
C VAL A 86 -11.77 -1.22 -8.12
N GLU A 87 -12.53 -1.32 -7.03
CA GLU A 87 -13.97 -1.05 -7.02
C GLU A 87 -14.23 0.47 -7.09
N LEU A 88 -14.47 0.97 -8.29
CA LEU A 88 -14.65 2.41 -8.54
C LEU A 88 -15.87 2.99 -7.83
N ARG A 89 -16.93 2.20 -7.58
CA ARG A 89 -18.11 2.66 -6.83
C ARG A 89 -17.81 2.95 -5.35
N ARG A 90 -16.66 2.49 -4.86
CA ARG A 90 -16.14 2.74 -3.50
C ARG A 90 -14.87 3.58 -3.51
N THR A 91 -14.64 4.35 -4.58
CA THR A 91 -13.45 5.19 -4.73
C THR A 91 -13.82 6.67 -4.77
N ILE A 92 -13.18 7.45 -3.91
CA ILE A 92 -13.25 8.92 -3.89
C ILE A 92 -11.97 9.46 -4.54
N LEU A 93 -12.10 10.42 -5.45
CA LEU A 93 -10.97 11.09 -6.09
C LEU A 93 -10.97 12.58 -5.72
N VAL A 94 -9.83 13.05 -5.22
CA VAL A 94 -9.52 14.47 -5.03
C VAL A 94 -8.27 14.77 -5.89
N PRO A 95 -8.45 15.14 -7.17
CA PRO A 95 -7.34 15.25 -8.12
C PRO A 95 -6.32 16.33 -7.74
N ASP A 96 -6.82 17.48 -7.28
CA ASP A 96 -6.01 18.66 -6.97
C ASP A 96 -6.45 19.25 -5.62
N PRO A 97 -5.83 18.80 -4.51
CA PRO A 97 -6.10 19.35 -3.19
C PRO A 97 -5.32 20.64 -2.91
N GLY A 98 -4.40 21.07 -3.80
CA GLY A 98 -3.51 22.20 -3.60
C GLY A 98 -2.79 22.19 -2.25
N GLU A 99 -2.75 23.34 -1.59
CA GLU A 99 -2.14 23.51 -0.26
C GLU A 99 -2.88 22.73 0.84
N ALA A 100 -4.16 22.38 0.63
CA ALA A 100 -4.98 21.66 1.59
C ALA A 100 -4.76 20.13 1.56
N TRP A 101 -3.78 19.62 0.81
CA TRP A 101 -3.50 18.18 0.68
C TRP A 101 -3.45 17.44 2.03
N LEU A 102 -2.86 18.05 3.05
CA LEU A 102 -2.71 17.42 4.36
C LEU A 102 -4.06 17.29 5.08
N GLU A 103 -4.88 18.35 5.02
CA GLU A 103 -6.22 18.38 5.65
C GLU A 103 -7.17 17.43 4.94
N VAL A 104 -7.17 17.44 3.61
CA VAL A 104 -7.94 16.50 2.78
C VAL A 104 -7.53 15.06 3.08
N THR A 105 -6.24 14.75 3.05
CA THR A 105 -5.73 13.40 3.34
C THR A 105 -6.15 12.96 4.74
N ALA A 106 -6.00 13.83 5.73
CA ALA A 106 -6.35 13.54 7.11
C ALA A 106 -7.87 13.33 7.31
N ALA A 107 -8.71 14.10 6.61
CA ALA A 107 -10.16 13.93 6.62
C ALA A 107 -10.60 12.62 5.96
N LEU A 108 -9.96 12.23 4.84
CA LEU A 108 -10.22 10.93 4.22
C LEU A 108 -9.77 9.77 5.12
N ILE A 109 -8.62 9.87 5.79
CA ILE A 109 -8.16 8.86 6.76
C ILE A 109 -9.18 8.66 7.90
N ASP A 110 -9.92 9.70 8.28
CA ASP A 110 -10.91 9.60 9.36
C ASP A 110 -12.13 8.74 8.98
N VAL A 111 -12.38 8.50 7.69
CA VAL A 111 -13.61 7.84 7.20
C VAL A 111 -13.37 6.68 6.21
N LEU A 112 -12.19 6.58 5.60
CA LEU A 112 -11.87 5.58 4.57
C LEU A 112 -10.91 4.51 5.11
N GLY A 113 -10.97 3.31 4.52
CA GLY A 113 -10.07 2.21 4.88
C GLY A 113 -8.70 2.32 4.23
N VAL A 114 -8.63 2.92 3.03
CA VAL A 114 -7.37 3.11 2.28
C VAL A 114 -7.34 4.51 1.69
N VAL A 115 -6.21 5.20 1.81
CA VAL A 115 -5.96 6.48 1.17
C VAL A 115 -4.66 6.42 0.39
N VAL A 116 -4.73 6.69 -0.91
CA VAL A 116 -3.59 6.94 -1.77
C VAL A 116 -3.32 8.44 -1.79
N VAL A 117 -2.08 8.85 -1.61
CA VAL A 117 -1.68 10.25 -1.71
C VAL A 117 -0.45 10.41 -2.60
N ALA A 118 -0.52 11.31 -3.57
CA ALA A 118 0.65 11.89 -4.21
C ALA A 118 1.03 13.14 -3.40
N ALA A 119 1.85 12.94 -2.39
CA ALA A 119 2.24 14.02 -1.49
C ALA A 119 3.33 14.89 -2.14
N PRO A 120 3.47 16.16 -1.71
CA PRO A 120 4.55 17.02 -2.16
C PRO A 120 5.93 16.38 -1.94
N ALA A 121 6.92 16.77 -2.75
CA ALA A 121 8.28 16.23 -2.67
C ALA A 121 8.93 16.46 -1.30
N GLU A 122 8.62 17.57 -0.64
CA GLU A 122 9.09 17.91 0.69
C GLU A 122 7.94 17.87 1.69
N ILE A 123 8.05 17.00 2.69
CA ILE A 123 7.06 16.84 3.75
C ILE A 123 7.75 16.98 5.08
N SER A 124 7.22 17.85 5.95
CA SER A 124 7.80 18.06 7.26
C SER A 124 7.68 16.80 8.13
N GLY A 125 8.66 16.55 9.00
CA GLY A 125 8.59 15.44 9.96
C GLY A 125 7.37 15.53 10.90
N LYS A 126 6.85 16.74 11.13
CA LYS A 126 5.63 16.99 11.91
C LYS A 126 4.40 16.46 11.20
N ASP A 127 4.27 16.72 9.90
CA ASP A 127 3.12 16.28 9.11
C ASP A 127 3.12 14.76 8.92
N VAL A 128 4.29 14.17 8.63
CA VAL A 128 4.46 12.71 8.62
C VAL A 128 4.02 12.09 9.95
N SER A 129 4.44 12.68 11.07
CA SER A 129 4.09 12.18 12.41
C SER A 129 2.60 12.32 12.70
N ARG A 130 1.97 13.42 12.26
CA ARG A 130 0.53 13.68 12.39
C ARG A 130 -0.29 12.65 11.61
N ILE A 131 0.05 12.42 10.34
CA ILE A 131 -0.61 11.40 9.52
C ILE A 131 -0.41 10.01 10.12
N SER A 132 0.82 9.66 10.50
CA SER A 132 1.13 8.36 11.11
C SER A 132 0.33 8.11 12.40
N ALA A 133 0.18 9.12 13.25
CA ALA A 133 -0.65 9.02 14.45
C ALA A 133 -2.13 8.81 14.11
N ARG A 134 -2.64 9.53 13.10
CA ARG A 134 -4.03 9.43 12.68
C ARG A 134 -4.35 8.07 12.03
N LEU A 135 -3.44 7.54 11.20
CA LEU A 135 -3.57 6.18 10.63
C LEU A 135 -3.76 5.15 11.75
N ARG A 136 -2.91 5.19 12.79
CA ARG A 136 -3.04 4.26 13.93
C ARG A 136 -4.33 4.45 14.72
N GLN A 137 -4.81 5.68 14.86
CA GLN A 137 -6.05 5.98 15.57
C GLN A 137 -7.29 5.49 14.82
N ARG A 138 -7.26 5.55 13.48
CA ARG A 138 -8.40 5.23 12.60
C ARG A 138 -8.35 3.84 11.98
N GLY A 139 -7.21 3.17 12.04
CA GLY A 139 -7.00 1.87 11.40
C GLY A 139 -6.89 1.93 9.87
N ALA A 140 -6.81 3.12 9.27
CA ALA A 140 -6.68 3.27 7.82
C ALA A 140 -5.27 2.90 7.32
N VAL A 141 -5.19 2.54 6.05
CA VAL A 141 -3.93 2.31 5.33
C VAL A 141 -3.60 3.53 4.48
N LEU A 142 -2.35 4.00 4.55
CA LEU A 142 -1.84 5.00 3.61
C LEU A 142 -0.99 4.32 2.53
N ILE A 143 -1.21 4.68 1.27
CA ILE A 143 -0.34 4.34 0.16
C ILE A 143 0.19 5.65 -0.41
N THR A 144 1.49 5.81 -0.56
CA THR A 144 2.07 7.06 -1.06
C THR A 144 2.74 6.83 -2.39
N TYR A 145 2.50 7.74 -3.34
CA TYR A 145 3.31 7.84 -4.55
C TYR A 145 4.62 8.53 -4.21
N GLY A 146 5.73 7.83 -4.46
CA GLY A 146 7.06 8.34 -4.15
C GLY A 146 7.43 8.19 -2.68
N ASP A 147 8.42 8.97 -2.26
CA ASP A 147 9.03 8.81 -0.96
C ASP A 147 8.12 9.28 0.18
N TRP A 148 7.89 8.37 1.13
CA TRP A 148 7.28 8.69 2.41
C TRP A 148 8.23 8.33 3.55
N PRO A 149 8.63 9.31 4.37
CA PRO A 149 9.54 9.05 5.48
C PRO A 149 8.93 8.07 6.48
N ARG A 150 9.71 7.06 6.89
CA ARG A 150 9.33 6.07 7.90
C ARG A 150 8.06 5.27 7.55
N CYS A 151 7.82 5.01 6.25
CA CYS A 151 6.81 4.04 5.85
C CYS A 151 7.10 2.63 6.38
N ASP A 152 6.07 1.82 6.58
CA ASP A 152 6.15 0.46 7.07
C ASP A 152 6.76 -0.49 6.03
N ALA A 153 6.50 -0.25 4.74
CA ALA A 153 7.24 -0.86 3.65
C ALA A 153 7.30 0.06 2.43
N ARG A 154 8.38 -0.07 1.65
CA ARG A 154 8.52 0.48 0.31
C ARG A 154 8.41 -0.63 -0.72
N LEU A 155 7.63 -0.40 -1.76
CA LEU A 155 7.46 -1.29 -2.88
C LEU A 155 8.00 -0.61 -4.15
N SER A 156 8.75 -1.38 -4.94
CA SER A 156 9.26 -0.91 -6.22
C SER A 156 9.13 -1.94 -7.32
N LEU A 157 8.95 -1.47 -8.56
CA LEU A 157 8.98 -2.30 -9.76
C LEU A 157 10.40 -2.35 -10.35
N ARG A 158 10.82 -3.56 -10.73
CA ARG A 158 12.07 -3.87 -11.43
C ARG A 158 11.78 -4.81 -12.61
N ASP A 159 12.76 -4.95 -13.49
CA ASP A 159 12.78 -5.95 -14.58
C ASP A 159 11.48 -6.03 -15.38
N ALA A 160 11.00 -4.87 -15.85
CA ALA A 160 9.75 -4.81 -16.60
C ALA A 160 9.94 -5.42 -18.00
N GLU A 161 9.31 -6.57 -18.22
CA GLU A 161 9.32 -7.31 -19.48
C GLU A 161 7.94 -7.27 -20.11
N TRP A 162 7.84 -6.70 -21.31
CA TRP A 162 6.59 -6.62 -22.05
C TRP A 162 6.43 -7.79 -23.02
N VAL A 163 5.20 -8.28 -23.16
CA VAL A 163 4.82 -9.31 -24.14
C VAL A 163 3.73 -8.80 -25.08
N GLY A 164 3.67 -9.36 -26.30
CA GLY A 164 2.61 -9.06 -27.29
C GLY A 164 3.12 -8.38 -28.57
N LEU A 165 4.36 -7.87 -28.55
CA LEU A 165 5.07 -7.49 -29.77
C LEU A 165 5.66 -8.77 -30.36
N GLY A 166 5.18 -9.19 -31.55
CA GLY A 166 5.70 -10.35 -32.26
C GLY A 166 7.10 -10.08 -32.81
N ARG A 167 7.26 -10.02 -34.13
CA ARG A 167 8.52 -9.59 -34.77
C ARG A 167 8.59 -8.07 -34.90
N GLY A 168 8.36 -7.34 -33.80
CA GLY A 168 8.33 -5.86 -33.79
C GLY A 168 7.01 -5.24 -34.27
N HIS A 169 5.97 -6.05 -34.50
CA HIS A 169 4.61 -5.58 -34.79
C HIS A 169 3.61 -6.21 -33.80
N GLY A 170 2.54 -5.49 -33.48
CA GLY A 170 1.52 -5.90 -32.50
C GLY A 170 1.23 -4.79 -31.48
N HIS A 171 0.54 -5.14 -30.40
CA HIS A 171 0.30 -4.27 -29.25
C HIS A 171 0.84 -4.93 -27.97
N LEU A 172 1.15 -4.11 -26.96
CA LEU A 172 1.53 -4.61 -25.64
C LEU A 172 0.31 -5.30 -25.02
N GLN A 173 0.43 -6.61 -24.77
CA GLN A 173 -0.68 -7.42 -24.26
C GLN A 173 -0.54 -7.67 -22.75
N GLY A 174 0.69 -7.66 -22.23
CA GLY A 174 0.93 -7.85 -20.81
C GLY A 174 2.36 -7.47 -20.43
N ARG A 175 2.58 -7.34 -19.13
CA ARG A 175 3.86 -6.96 -18.54
C ARG A 175 4.16 -7.86 -17.35
N ARG A 176 5.29 -8.56 -17.40
CA ARG A 176 5.90 -9.21 -16.24
C ARG A 176 6.82 -8.21 -15.55
N VAL A 177 6.76 -8.17 -14.23
CA VAL A 177 7.59 -7.28 -13.40
C VAL A 177 8.10 -8.05 -12.18
N THR A 178 9.28 -7.68 -11.70
CA THR A 178 9.74 -8.05 -10.36
C THR A 178 9.27 -6.96 -9.39
N VAL A 179 8.51 -7.33 -8.37
CA VAL A 179 8.17 -6.45 -7.26
C VAL A 179 9.14 -6.68 -6.13
N GLU A 180 9.81 -5.61 -5.69
CA GLU A 180 10.64 -5.59 -4.50
C GLU A 180 9.87 -4.97 -3.34
N VAL A 181 9.99 -5.55 -2.15
CA VAL A 181 9.39 -5.04 -0.91
C VAL A 181 10.49 -4.90 0.15
N GLN A 182 10.73 -3.66 0.56
CA GLN A 182 11.71 -3.30 1.58
C GLN A 182 11.00 -2.84 2.86
N ARG A 183 11.35 -3.44 4.00
CA ARG A 183 10.80 -3.08 5.32
C ARG A 183 11.91 -2.60 6.25
N GLY A 184 12.05 -1.29 6.42
CA GLY A 184 13.14 -0.71 7.21
C GLY A 184 14.50 -1.19 6.72
N THR A 185 15.26 -1.89 7.57
CA THR A 185 16.57 -2.48 7.26
C THR A 185 16.53 -3.99 7.01
N ALA A 186 15.34 -4.61 7.00
CA ALA A 186 15.20 -6.05 6.73
C ALA A 186 15.63 -6.38 5.29
N PRO A 187 16.02 -7.63 4.99
CA PRO A 187 16.34 -8.03 3.62
C PRO A 187 15.17 -7.77 2.65
N VAL A 188 15.49 -7.28 1.45
CA VAL A 188 14.53 -7.07 0.36
C VAL A 188 13.86 -8.40 0.04
N ARG A 189 12.52 -8.42 0.02
CA ARG A 189 11.76 -9.55 -0.53
C ARG A 189 11.36 -9.26 -1.96
N THR A 190 11.43 -10.27 -2.82
CA THR A 190 11.08 -10.14 -4.23
C THR A 190 10.01 -11.14 -4.64
N GLY A 191 9.19 -10.75 -5.61
CA GLY A 191 8.20 -11.63 -6.23
C GLY A 191 7.85 -11.15 -7.63
N GLN A 192 7.75 -12.07 -8.58
CA GLN A 192 7.38 -11.73 -9.94
C GLN A 192 5.86 -11.72 -10.10
N LEU A 193 5.34 -10.65 -10.70
CA LEU A 193 3.93 -10.47 -10.99
C LEU A 193 3.71 -10.21 -12.48
N TRP A 194 2.54 -10.59 -12.96
CA TRP A 194 1.93 -9.98 -14.13
C TRP A 194 1.17 -8.73 -13.70
N LEU A 195 1.46 -7.60 -14.34
CA LEU A 195 0.90 -6.28 -14.00
C LEU A 195 0.70 -5.40 -15.27
N PRO A 196 -0.30 -5.71 -16.12
CA PRO A 196 -1.20 -6.86 -16.05
C PRO A 196 -0.71 -8.04 -16.94
N ASP A 197 -1.41 -9.18 -16.90
CA ASP A 197 -1.23 -10.26 -17.87
C ASP A 197 -2.01 -10.02 -19.18
N ARG A 198 -2.01 -11.00 -20.11
CA ARG A 198 -2.73 -10.91 -21.38
C ARG A 198 -4.26 -10.78 -21.25
N ALA A 199 -4.82 -11.25 -20.13
CA ALA A 199 -6.24 -11.10 -19.82
C ALA A 199 -6.55 -9.79 -19.09
N GLN A 200 -5.57 -8.88 -18.99
CA GLN A 200 -5.65 -7.63 -18.23
C GLN A 200 -5.83 -7.83 -16.72
N VAL A 201 -5.41 -8.98 -16.18
CA VAL A 201 -5.53 -9.31 -14.76
C VAL A 201 -4.17 -9.25 -14.08
N ILE A 202 -4.15 -8.75 -12.84
CA ILE A 202 -2.98 -8.83 -11.96
C ILE A 202 -2.90 -10.24 -11.39
N ARG A 203 -1.75 -10.91 -11.53
CA ARG A 203 -1.53 -12.21 -10.89
C ARG A 203 -0.07 -12.44 -10.62
N ARG A 204 0.25 -13.43 -9.80
CA ARG A 204 1.64 -13.86 -9.65
C ARG A 204 2.13 -14.47 -10.97
N ALA A 205 3.34 -14.14 -11.38
CA ALA A 205 4.00 -14.87 -12.43
C ALA A 205 4.53 -16.16 -11.79
N GLU A 206 4.01 -17.31 -12.21
CA GLU A 206 4.64 -18.59 -11.88
C GLU A 206 6.07 -18.56 -12.42
N GLN A 207 7.03 -18.93 -11.57
CA GLN A 207 8.40 -19.14 -12.04
C GLN A 207 8.37 -20.38 -12.94
N GLU A 208 8.41 -20.21 -14.26
CA GLU A 208 8.98 -21.27 -15.09
C GLU A 208 10.41 -21.47 -14.57
N PRO A 209 10.81 -22.71 -14.18
CA PRO A 209 12.17 -22.95 -13.77
C PRO A 209 13.05 -22.51 -14.92
N THR A 210 13.92 -21.52 -14.67
CA THR A 210 14.97 -21.13 -15.61
C THR A 210 15.74 -22.40 -15.96
N GLN A 211 15.46 -22.99 -17.13
CA GLN A 211 16.30 -24.04 -17.65
C GLN A 211 17.66 -23.38 -17.91
N LEU A 212 18.62 -23.64 -17.04
CA LEU A 212 20.01 -23.36 -17.31
C LEU A 212 20.34 -24.06 -18.63
N ARG A 213 20.42 -23.28 -19.70
CA ARG A 213 21.03 -23.73 -20.94
C ARG A 213 22.47 -24.06 -20.60
N SER A 214 22.77 -25.35 -20.50
CA SER A 214 24.13 -25.85 -20.47
C SER A 214 24.82 -25.34 -21.72
N VAL A 215 25.82 -24.49 -21.55
CA VAL A 215 26.76 -24.15 -22.62
C VAL A 215 27.66 -25.37 -22.77
N SER A 216 27.54 -26.07 -23.90
CA SER A 216 28.48 -27.12 -24.33
C SER A 216 29.72 -26.51 -24.98
#